data_AF-A0A1G1THX2-F1
#
_entry.id   AF-A0A1G1THX2-F1
#
_cell.length_a   1.000
_cell.length_b   1.000
_cell.length_c   1.000
_cell.angle_alpha   90.00
_cell.angle_beta   90.00
_cell.angle_gamma   90.00
#
_symmetry.space_group_name_H-M   'P 1'
#
loop_
_entity.id
_entity.type
_entity.pdbx_description
1 polymer ?
#
loop_
_entity_poly.entity_id
_entity_poly.type
_entity_poly.pdbx_seq_one_letter_code
_entity_poly.pdbx_strand_id
1 'polypeptide(L)'
;MPHFLPDAKSITEFCGAYEQRGCTFKVVRASYLGGYGLQIHLGENSSIIPMLPLPAGEMGSPEAAQRWMEYLRDEHLSKFAFLLQGQ
;
A
#
# COMPACT_ATOMS: atom_id res chain seq x y z
N MET A 1 9.72 19.75 1.70
CA MET A 1 9.52 18.92 2.90
C MET A 1 9.86 17.47 2.52
N PRO A 2 10.66 16.75 3.31
CA PRO A 2 10.91 15.33 3.06
C PRO A 2 9.58 14.58 3.18
N HIS A 3 9.20 13.86 2.13
CA HIS A 3 8.10 12.92 2.21
C HIS A 3 8.68 11.60 2.74
N PHE A 4 8.20 11.15 3.89
CA PHE A 4 8.56 9.85 4.44
C PHE A 4 7.72 8.79 3.75
N LEU A 5 8.17 8.39 2.56
CA LEU A 5 7.57 7.29 1.84
C LEU A 5 8.01 5.97 2.48
N PRO A 6 7.09 5.01 2.66
CA PRO A 6 7.44 3.72 3.21
C PRO A 6 8.38 2.98 2.24
N ASP A 7 9.52 2.53 2.75
CA ASP A 7 10.47 1.71 2.01
C ASP A 7 9.93 0.29 1.81
N ALA A 8 10.53 -0.46 0.89
CA ALA A 8 10.16 -1.86 0.64
C ALA A 8 10.14 -2.71 1.92
N LYS A 9 11.08 -2.50 2.84
CA LYS A 9 11.14 -3.21 4.11
C LYS A 9 9.91 -2.94 4.98
N SER A 10 9.55 -1.68 5.19
CA SER A 10 8.37 -1.31 5.98
C SER A 10 7.09 -1.84 5.33
N ILE A 11 6.99 -1.75 4.01
CA ILE A 11 5.86 -2.32 3.26
C ILE A 11 5.75 -3.83 3.53
N THR A 12 6.84 -4.58 3.46
CA THR A 12 6.85 -6.02 3.78
C THR A 12 6.53 -6.28 5.25
N GLU A 13 6.96 -5.45 6.19
CA GLU A 13 6.60 -5.60 7.61
C GLU A 13 5.09 -5.49 7.83
N PHE A 14 4.41 -4.56 7.14
CA PHE A 14 2.96 -4.38 7.29
C PHE A 14 2.13 -5.31 6.38
N CYS A 15 2.60 -5.56 5.16
CA CYS A 15 1.86 -6.24 4.09
C CYS A 15 2.38 -7.64 3.76
N GLY A 16 3.41 -8.14 4.45
CA GLY A 16 4.08 -9.40 4.12
C GLY A 16 3.16 -10.62 4.11
N ALA A 17 2.09 -10.61 4.90
CA ALA A 17 1.05 -11.65 4.85
C ALA A 17 0.32 -11.69 3.50
N TYR A 18 0.14 -10.55 2.83
CA TYR A 18 -0.42 -10.45 1.49
C TYR A 18 0.64 -10.76 0.43
N GLU A 19 1.90 -10.40 0.65
CA GLU A 19 3.00 -10.76 -0.25
C GLU A 19 3.20 -12.27 -0.35
N GLN A 20 3.08 -12.99 0.77
CA GLN A 20 3.07 -14.46 0.78
C GLN A 20 1.91 -15.08 -0.02
N ARG A 21 0.85 -14.32 -0.26
CA ARG A 21 -0.30 -14.72 -1.09
C ARG A 21 -0.13 -14.31 -2.55
N GLY A 22 1.06 -13.86 -2.95
CA GLY A 22 1.39 -13.44 -4.31
C GLY A 22 1.10 -11.97 -4.60
N CYS A 23 0.73 -11.17 -3.59
CA CYS A 23 0.58 -9.73 -3.80
C CYS A 23 1.93 -9.04 -3.91
N THR A 24 2.01 -7.97 -4.69
CA THR A 24 3.20 -7.10 -4.75
C THR A 24 2.80 -5.67 -4.49
N PHE A 25 3.63 -4.96 -3.73
CA PHE A 25 3.35 -3.59 -3.32
C PHE A 25 4.43 -2.66 -3.84
N LYS A 26 4.03 -1.54 -4.43
CA LYS A 26 4.97 -0.57 -5.00
C LYS A 26 4.51 0.85 -4.75
N VAL A 27 5.37 1.66 -4.17
CA VAL A 27 5.14 3.11 -4.08
C VAL A 27 5.38 3.70 -5.47
N VAL A 28 4.35 4.37 -5.99
CA VAL A 28 4.40 5.05 -7.29
C VAL A 28 3.97 6.49 -7.13
N ARG A 29 4.52 7.36 -7.97
CA ARG A 29 4.05 8.75 -8.04
C ARG A 29 2.68 8.76 -8.70
N ALA A 30 1.68 9.27 -8.00
CA ALA A 30 0.30 9.35 -8.44
C ALA A 30 -0.15 10.80 -8.35
N SER A 31 0.17 11.60 -9.37
CA SER A 31 -0.14 13.03 -9.40
C SER A 31 -1.64 13.32 -9.26
N TYR A 32 -2.49 12.42 -9.75
CA TYR A 32 -3.96 12.52 -9.60
C TYR A 32 -4.44 12.28 -8.16
N LEU A 33 -3.61 11.68 -7.30
CA LEU A 33 -3.85 11.56 -5.85
C LEU A 33 -3.17 12.69 -5.05
N GLY A 34 -2.61 13.69 -5.74
CA GLY A 34 -1.92 14.81 -5.09
C GLY A 34 -0.52 14.47 -4.57
N GLY A 35 0.08 13.34 -4.99
CA GLY A 35 1.41 12.96 -4.52
C GLY A 35 1.81 11.55 -4.90
N TYR A 36 1.84 10.66 -3.90
CA TYR A 36 2.23 9.26 -4.04
C TYR A 36 1.05 8.34 -3.74
N GLY A 37 1.12 7.13 -4.27
CA GLY A 37 0.19 6.06 -3.96
C GLY A 37 0.92 4.74 -3.78
N LEU A 38 0.36 3.87 -2.96
CA LEU A 38 0.77 2.48 -2.84
C LEU A 38 -0.03 1.67 -3.86
N GLN A 39 0.64 1.26 -4.93
CA GLN A 39 0.08 0.36 -5.93
C GLN A 39 0.17 -1.08 -5.43
N ILE A 40 -0.91 -1.83 -5.58
CA ILE A 40 -1.02 -3.22 -5.16
C ILE A 40 -1.26 -4.06 -6.43
N HIS A 41 -0.44 -5.08 -6.63
CA HIS A 41 -0.64 -6.11 -7.66
C HIS A 41 -1.13 -7.35 -6.95
N LEU A 42 -2.32 -7.84 -7.29
CA LEU A 42 -2.96 -8.98 -6.61
C LEU A 42 -2.56 -10.34 -7.22
N GLY A 43 -1.34 -10.46 -7.75
CA GLY A 43 -0.82 -11.67 -8.43
C GLY A 43 -0.52 -11.49 -9.92
N GLU A 44 0.29 -12.39 -10.49
CA GLU A 44 0.85 -12.29 -11.87
C GLU A 44 -0.19 -12.13 -12.99
N ASN A 45 -1.41 -12.65 -12.79
CA ASN A 45 -2.48 -12.60 -13.78
C ASN A 45 -3.65 -11.68 -13.40
N SER A 46 -3.51 -10.89 -12.33
CA SER A 46 -4.60 -10.00 -11.91
C SER A 46 -4.61 -8.73 -12.75
N SER A 47 -5.73 -8.47 -13.42
CA SER A 47 -5.98 -7.19 -14.11
C SER A 47 -6.38 -6.06 -13.14
N ILE A 48 -6.61 -6.40 -11.87
CA ILE A 48 -7.02 -5.44 -10.84
C ILE A 48 -5.76 -4.96 -10.13
N ILE A 49 -5.49 -3.66 -10.24
CA ILE A 49 -4.35 -3.00 -9.61
C ILE A 49 -4.89 -1.92 -8.68
N PRO A 50 -5.26 -2.26 -7.43
CA PRO A 50 -5.71 -1.27 -6.46
C PRO A 50 -4.60 -0.26 -6.18
N MET A 51 -4.99 0.99 -5.95
CA MET A 51 -4.05 2.01 -5.50
C MET A 51 -4.59 2.71 -4.26
N LEU A 52 -3.76 2.75 -3.22
CA LEU A 52 -4.06 3.43 -1.97
C LEU A 52 -3.33 4.78 -1.93
N PRO A 53 -4.00 5.88 -1.55
CA PRO A 53 -3.36 7.17 -1.47
C PRO A 53 -2.33 7.22 -0.33
N LEU A 54 -1.19 7.87 -0.58
CA LEU A 54 -0.19 8.22 0.42
C LEU A 54 -0.15 9.76 0.55
N PRO A 55 -1.12 10.36 1.27
CA PRO A 55 -1.28 11.80 1.33
C PRO A 55 -0.10 12.45 2.06
N ALA A 56 0.36 13.60 1.55
CA ALA A 56 1.55 14.28 2.08
C ALA A 56 1.45 14.64 3.57
N GLY A 57 0.24 14.91 4.07
CA GLY A 57 0.00 15.20 5.50
C GLY A 57 0.32 14.00 6.40
N GLU A 58 -0.03 12.79 5.97
CA GLU A 58 0.23 11.55 6.71
C GLU A 58 1.65 11.03 6.46
N MET A 59 2.31 11.47 5.39
CA MET A 59 3.70 11.15 5.04
C MET A 59 4.71 12.20 5.56
N GLY A 60 4.28 13.08 6.48
CA GLY A 60 5.10 14.18 6.99
C GLY A 60 6.18 13.75 8.00
N SER A 61 6.00 12.60 8.63
CA SER A 61 6.90 12.03 9.65
C SER A 61 6.90 10.50 9.58
N PRO A 62 7.97 9.82 10.02
CA PRO A 62 8.02 8.36 10.01
C PRO A 62 6.97 7.72 10.91
N GLU A 63 6.62 8.29 12.07
CA GLU A 63 5.52 7.76 12.89
C GLU A 63 4.15 7.89 12.22
N ALA A 64 3.89 9.02 11.54
CA ALA A 64 2.63 9.25 10.83
C ALA A 64 2.49 8.30 9.63
N ALA A 65 3.58 8.12 8.87
CA ALA A 65 3.61 7.20 7.74
C ALA A 65 3.35 5.76 8.18
N GLN A 66 3.96 5.33 9.30
CA GLN A 66 3.70 4.01 9.88
C GLN A 66 2.24 3.83 10.28
N ARG A 67 1.66 4.78 11.02
CA ARG A 67 0.25 4.73 11.43
C ARG A 67 -0.70 4.69 10.23
N TRP A 68 -0.38 5.43 9.17
CA TRP A 68 -1.15 5.39 7.93
C TRP A 68 -1.04 4.03 7.23
N MET A 69 0.15 3.44 7.19
CA MET A 69 0.36 2.11 6.62
C MET A 69 -0.41 1.02 7.38
N GLU A 70 -0.44 1.08 8.71
CA GLU A 70 -1.27 0.19 9.54
C GLU A 70 -2.75 0.39 9.26
N TYR A 71 -3.20 1.64 9.17
CA TYR A 71 -4.58 1.95 8.79
C TYR A 71 -4.94 1.38 7.40
N LEU A 72 -4.08 1.56 6.41
CA LEU A 72 -4.29 1.00 5.06
C LEU A 72 -4.36 -0.53 5.09
N ARG A 73 -3.54 -1.19 5.92
CA ARG A 73 -3.56 -2.65 6.11
C ARG A 73 -4.91 -3.12 6.68
N ASP A 74 -5.36 -2.52 7.76
CA ASP A 74 -6.56 -2.96 8.47
C ASP A 74 -7.85 -2.58 7.72
N GLU A 75 -7.94 -1.34 7.22
CA GLU A 75 -9.18 -0.82 6.66
C GLU A 75 -9.35 -1.06 5.16
N HIS A 76 -8.26 -1.05 4.40
CA HIS A 76 -8.33 -1.14 2.94
C HIS A 76 -7.88 -2.52 2.43
N LEU A 77 -6.76 -3.04 2.90
CA LEU A 77 -6.25 -4.35 2.47
C LEU A 77 -7.13 -5.51 2.92
N SER A 78 -7.73 -5.43 4.12
CA SER A 78 -8.76 -6.38 4.56
C SER A 78 -9.94 -6.42 3.59
N LYS A 79 -10.33 -5.26 3.04
CA LYS A 79 -11.36 -5.19 1.99
C LYS A 79 -10.89 -5.77 0.67
N PHE A 80 -9.60 -5.90 0.38
CA PHE A 80 -9.13 -6.61 -0.82
C PHE A 80 -8.85 -8.09 -0.56
N ALA A 81 -8.86 -8.53 0.70
CA ALA A 81 -8.65 -9.93 1.06
C ALA A 81 -9.67 -10.88 0.40
N PHE A 82 -10.90 -10.41 0.13
CA PHE A 82 -11.91 -11.19 -0.61
C PHE A 82 -11.53 -11.39 -2.09
N LEU A 83 -10.86 -10.42 -2.72
CA LEU A 83 -10.38 -10.57 -4.10
C LEU A 83 -9.29 -11.64 -4.19
N LEU A 84 -8.56 -11.85 -3.11
CA LEU A 84 -7.54 -12.88 -2.97
C LEU A 84 -8.09 -14.25 -2.51
N GLN A 85 -9.41 -14.39 -2.32
CA GLN A 85 -10.07 -15.67 -2.02
C GLN A 85 -10.81 -16.26 -3.23
N GLY A 86 -10.92 -15.50 -4.33
CA GLY A 86 -11.61 -15.92 -5.56
C GLY A 86 -10.68 -16.40 -6.68
N GLN A 87 -9.38 -16.58 -6.41
CA GLN A 87 -8.41 -17.17 -7.34
C GLN A 87 -8.15 -18.64 -7.01
#